data_AF-A0A1S7LI24-F1
#
_entry.id   AF-A0A1S7LI24-F1
#
_cell.length_a   1.000
_cell.length_b   1.000
_cell.length_c   1.000
_cell.angle_alpha   90.00
_cell.angle_beta   90.00
_cell.angle_gamma   90.00
#
_symmetry.space_group_name_H-M   'P 1'
#
loop_
_entity.id
_entity.type
_entity.pdbx_description
1 polymer ?
#
loop_
_entity_poly.entity_id
_entity_poly.type
_entity_poly.pdbx_seq_one_letter_code
_entity_poly.pdbx_strand_id
1 'polypeptide(L)'
;MEDGKSSSIFYRPEKHDVVIYNRTMDELGIHAGTKGERELYLRMLGIYLFNDAEHFPMADKYRLEPLRRDGEASLTCSDVPGLSHVTLIAVSNAIGGDFKLVETNKATDLFAAMATVDKPLIPSDASPVRAVFEVHVADSNTVRKITLCPPNVAIYTRGEESLLVEQWLLKRGFIVPPKGKSHAHGIPALANV
;
A
#
# COMPACT_ATOMS: atom_id res chain seq x y z
N MET A 1 -30.47 -4.08 35.16
CA MET A 1 -31.74 -4.78 34.93
C MET A 1 -32.83 -3.89 35.47
N GLU A 2 -33.70 -3.40 34.59
CA GLU A 2 -34.95 -2.73 34.95
C GLU A 2 -35.96 -3.18 33.89
N ASP A 3 -37.06 -3.82 34.30
CA ASP A 3 -38.24 -4.16 33.49
C ASP A 3 -38.15 -5.16 32.32
N GLY A 4 -37.29 -6.18 32.37
CA GLY A 4 -37.51 -7.43 31.61
C GLY A 4 -37.59 -7.34 30.07
N LYS A 5 -37.23 -6.20 29.48
CA LYS A 5 -37.08 -6.02 28.03
C LYS A 5 -35.61 -6.15 27.68
N SER A 6 -35.28 -7.00 26.70
CA SER A 6 -33.93 -7.05 26.12
C SER A 6 -33.60 -5.68 25.55
N SER A 7 -32.75 -4.92 26.23
CA SER A 7 -32.15 -3.71 25.69
C SER A 7 -30.86 -4.10 24.97
N SER A 8 -30.78 -3.73 23.70
CA SER A 8 -29.54 -3.82 22.92
C SER A 8 -28.60 -2.71 23.36
N ILE A 9 -27.52 -3.06 24.04
CA ILE A 9 -26.43 -2.13 24.31
C ILE A 9 -25.63 -2.00 23.02
N PHE A 10 -25.81 -0.89 22.31
CA PHE A 10 -24.97 -0.54 21.17
C PHE A 10 -23.61 -0.08 21.68
N TYR A 11 -22.65 -1.00 21.75
CA TYR A 11 -21.24 -0.64 21.91
C TYR A 11 -20.78 0.03 20.61
N ARG A 12 -20.52 1.34 20.65
CA ARG A 12 -19.73 2.03 19.62
C ARG A 12 -18.29 2.11 20.13
N PRO A 13 -17.37 1.29 19.63
CA PRO A 13 -15.97 1.41 19.97
C PRO A 13 -15.52 2.85 19.67
N GLU A 14 -14.74 3.44 20.58
CA GLU A 14 -14.10 4.73 20.37
C GLU A 14 -13.21 4.65 19.13
N LYS A 15 -13.58 5.37 18.06
CA LYS A 15 -12.81 5.41 16.82
C LYS A 15 -11.89 6.62 16.86
N HIS A 16 -10.60 6.37 17.00
CA HIS A 16 -9.58 7.41 16.92
C HIS A 16 -9.16 7.62 15.47
N ASP A 17 -9.02 8.89 15.08
CA ASP A 17 -8.29 9.22 13.86
C ASP A 17 -6.79 9.09 14.14
N VAL A 18 -6.06 8.46 13.23
CA VAL A 18 -4.61 8.27 13.35
C VAL A 18 -3.92 8.99 12.22
N VAL A 19 -2.96 9.85 12.56
CA VAL A 19 -2.08 10.53 11.60
C VAL A 19 -0.64 10.14 11.86
N ILE A 20 0.07 9.75 10.80
CA ILE A 20 1.48 9.36 10.83
C ILE A 20 2.21 10.19 9.79
N TYR A 21 3.30 10.84 10.19
CA TYR A 21 4.18 11.58 9.28
C TYR A 21 5.45 10.77 8.99
N ASN A 22 5.66 10.38 7.74
CA ASN A 22 6.90 9.76 7.27
C ASN A 22 7.83 10.86 6.75
N ARG A 23 8.81 11.24 7.58
CA ARG A 23 9.77 12.30 7.27
C ARG A 23 10.69 11.97 6.08
N THR A 24 10.99 10.70 5.86
CA THR A 24 11.87 10.25 4.76
C THR A 24 11.22 10.50 3.41
N MET A 25 9.89 10.33 3.34
CA MET A 25 9.12 10.53 2.11
C MET A 25 8.42 11.90 2.03
N ASP A 26 8.46 12.70 3.10
CA ASP A 26 7.65 13.92 3.25
C ASP A 26 6.14 13.64 3.05
N GLU A 27 5.64 12.57 3.68
CA GLU A 27 4.27 12.07 3.47
C GLU A 27 3.45 11.92 4.76
N LEU A 28 2.14 12.18 4.66
CA LEU A 28 1.16 11.91 5.72
C LEU A 28 0.31 10.68 5.41
N GLY A 29 0.31 9.71 6.32
CA GLY A 29 -0.68 8.63 6.39
C GLY A 29 -1.81 9.02 7.34
N ILE A 30 -3.06 9.00 6.85
CA ILE A 30 -4.24 9.40 7.63
C ILE A 30 -5.27 8.27 7.62
N HIS A 31 -5.63 7.80 8.79
CA HIS A 31 -6.82 6.96 9.01
C HIS A 31 -7.91 7.82 9.64
N ALA A 32 -8.89 8.26 8.84
CA ALA A 32 -10.04 9.02 9.31
C ALA A 32 -11.35 8.49 8.71
N GLY A 33 -12.48 8.88 9.28
CA GLY A 33 -13.82 8.37 8.94
C GLY A 33 -14.28 8.67 7.51
N THR A 34 -13.88 9.80 6.94
CA THR A 34 -14.41 10.34 5.68
C THR A 34 -13.31 10.90 4.78
N LYS A 35 -13.67 11.23 3.53
CA LYS A 35 -12.77 11.95 2.61
C LYS A 35 -12.52 13.38 3.08
N GLY A 36 -13.58 14.07 3.52
CA GLY A 36 -13.49 15.45 4.00
C GLY A 36 -12.61 15.60 5.24
N GLU A 37 -12.68 14.65 6.19
CA GLU A 37 -11.76 14.64 7.34
C GLU A 37 -10.31 14.45 6.90
N ARG A 38 -10.03 13.55 5.96
CA ARG A 38 -8.68 13.39 5.40
C ARG A 38 -8.16 14.67 4.75
N GLU A 39 -8.98 15.32 3.93
CA GLU A 39 -8.64 16.60 3.30
C GLU A 39 -8.39 17.70 4.34
N LEU A 40 -9.20 17.75 5.40
CA LEU A 40 -9.01 18.68 6.52
C LEU A 40 -7.67 18.44 7.22
N TYR A 41 -7.33 17.19 7.56
CA TYR A 41 -6.05 16.86 8.19
C TYR A 41 -4.86 17.24 7.32
N LEU A 42 -4.88 16.89 6.03
CA LEU A 42 -3.81 17.25 5.09
C LEU A 42 -3.59 18.77 5.06
N ARG A 43 -4.68 19.54 4.90
CA ARG A 43 -4.64 21.00 4.84
C ARG A 43 -4.12 21.61 6.14
N MET A 44 -4.70 21.23 7.28
CA MET A 44 -4.37 21.85 8.56
C MET A 44 -2.94 21.51 9.00
N LEU A 45 -2.50 20.27 8.81
CA LEU A 45 -1.12 19.88 9.14
C LEU A 45 -0.11 20.50 8.18
N GLY A 46 -0.44 20.66 6.90
CA GLY A 46 0.38 21.43 5.97
C GLY A 46 0.59 22.87 6.45
N ILE A 47 -0.49 23.57 6.83
CA ILE A 47 -0.43 24.93 7.37
C ILE A 47 0.41 24.97 8.65
N TYR A 48 0.11 24.13 9.63
CA TYR A 48 0.74 24.26 10.96
C TYR A 48 2.18 23.76 11.03
N LEU A 49 2.55 22.77 10.22
CA LEU A 49 3.90 22.20 10.24
C LEU A 49 4.82 22.83 9.20
N PHE A 50 4.29 23.33 8.07
CA PHE A 50 5.07 23.78 6.92
C PHE A 50 4.67 25.16 6.39
N ASN A 51 3.66 25.81 6.98
CA ASN A 51 3.10 27.07 6.50
C ASN A 51 2.61 27.01 5.04
N ASP A 52 2.16 25.83 4.61
CA ASP A 52 1.67 25.57 3.25
C ASP A 52 0.50 24.57 3.28
N ALA A 53 -0.69 25.05 2.95
CA ALA A 53 -1.93 24.27 2.91
C ALA A 53 -1.92 23.14 1.87
N GLU A 54 -1.06 23.23 0.86
CA GLU A 54 -0.93 22.26 -0.23
C GLU A 54 0.32 21.39 -0.10
N HIS A 55 1.07 21.52 1.02
CA HIS A 55 2.31 20.77 1.25
C HIS A 55 2.10 19.25 1.12
N PHE A 56 0.92 18.75 1.52
CA PHE A 56 0.53 17.35 1.41
C PHE A 56 -0.62 17.17 0.40
N PRO A 57 -0.33 16.98 -0.90
CA PRO A 57 -1.37 16.83 -1.91
C PRO A 57 -2.04 15.46 -1.82
N MET A 58 -3.34 15.42 -2.14
CA MET A 58 -4.07 14.17 -2.34
C MET A 58 -3.72 13.58 -3.72
N ALA A 59 -2.57 12.91 -3.80
CA ALA A 59 -2.06 12.28 -5.02
C ALA A 59 -2.29 10.76 -5.02
N ASP A 60 -2.21 10.13 -6.20
CA ASP A 60 -2.21 8.67 -6.30
C ASP A 60 -0.81 8.13 -5.98
N LYS A 61 -0.64 7.47 -4.82
CA LYS A 61 0.65 6.93 -4.39
C LYS A 61 1.00 5.59 -5.03
N TYR A 62 0.04 4.67 -5.15
CA TYR A 62 0.27 3.30 -5.56
C TYR A 62 -0.30 3.01 -6.94
N ARG A 63 0.41 2.19 -7.72
CA ARG A 63 -0.04 1.66 -9.03
C ARG A 63 0.30 0.18 -9.12
N LEU A 64 -0.46 -0.56 -9.94
CA LEU A 64 -0.21 -1.99 -10.23
C LEU A 64 0.27 -2.25 -11.66
N GLU A 65 0.50 -1.19 -12.43
CA GLU A 65 0.98 -1.28 -13.82
C GLU A 65 2.28 -2.10 -13.99
N PRO A 66 3.26 -2.08 -13.05
CA PRO A 66 4.44 -2.93 -13.18
C PRO A 66 4.12 -4.43 -13.33
N LEU A 67 3.02 -4.92 -12.75
CA LEU A 67 2.59 -6.33 -12.91
C LEU A 67 2.24 -6.66 -14.37
N ARG A 68 1.70 -5.69 -15.12
CA ARG A 68 1.39 -5.85 -16.54
C ARG A 68 2.61 -5.61 -17.40
N ARG A 69 3.36 -4.53 -17.12
CA ARG A 69 4.50 -4.07 -17.93
C ARG A 69 5.68 -5.03 -17.86
N ASP A 70 6.06 -5.45 -16.65
CA ASP A 70 7.30 -6.19 -16.40
C ASP A 70 7.03 -7.66 -16.03
N GLY A 71 5.78 -8.03 -15.77
CA GLY A 71 5.42 -9.38 -15.35
C GLY A 71 6.17 -9.81 -14.09
N GLU A 72 6.73 -11.01 -14.10
CA GLU A 72 7.48 -11.58 -12.98
C GLU A 72 8.71 -10.73 -12.60
N ALA A 73 9.32 -10.03 -13.56
CA ALA A 73 10.46 -9.15 -13.28
C ALA A 73 10.09 -7.97 -12.36
N SER A 74 8.80 -7.61 -12.25
CA SER A 74 8.32 -6.63 -11.27
C SER A 74 8.53 -7.07 -9.81
N LEU A 75 8.80 -8.37 -9.56
CA LEU A 75 9.04 -8.92 -8.23
C LEU A 75 10.51 -8.92 -7.81
N THR A 76 11.43 -8.54 -8.71
CA THR A 76 12.87 -8.57 -8.40
C THR A 76 13.20 -7.75 -7.15
N CYS A 77 13.88 -8.38 -6.20
CA CYS A 77 14.28 -7.78 -4.92
C CYS A 77 15.77 -7.93 -4.59
N SER A 78 16.56 -8.55 -5.46
CA SER A 78 18.00 -8.77 -5.22
C SER A 78 18.81 -7.48 -5.07
N ASP A 79 18.27 -6.35 -5.53
CA ASP A 79 18.86 -5.03 -5.39
C ASP A 79 18.38 -4.27 -4.14
N VAL A 80 17.62 -4.92 -3.26
CA VAL A 80 17.15 -4.38 -1.98
C VAL A 80 17.77 -5.20 -0.85
N PRO A 81 18.88 -4.73 -0.23
CA PRO A 81 19.52 -5.44 0.87
C PRO A 81 18.53 -5.74 1.99
N GLY A 82 18.55 -6.98 2.50
CA GLY A 82 17.63 -7.45 3.54
C GLY A 82 16.37 -8.17 3.01
N LEU A 83 16.06 -8.10 1.71
CA LEU A 83 15.03 -8.93 1.09
C LEU A 83 15.65 -10.15 0.40
N SER A 84 15.08 -11.33 0.62
CA SER A 84 15.54 -12.58 -0.02
C SER A 84 14.63 -13.01 -1.16
N HIS A 85 13.32 -12.83 -1.03
CA HIS A 85 12.36 -13.28 -2.02
C HIS A 85 11.06 -12.46 -1.97
N VAL A 86 10.42 -12.27 -3.11
CA VAL A 86 9.08 -11.68 -3.21
C VAL A 86 8.23 -12.52 -4.15
N THR A 87 7.05 -12.91 -3.69
CA THR A 87 6.09 -13.71 -4.46
C THR A 87 4.77 -12.98 -4.58
N LEU A 88 4.20 -12.94 -5.78
CA LEU A 88 2.83 -12.48 -5.98
C LEU A 88 1.87 -13.64 -5.70
N ILE A 89 0.96 -13.46 -4.74
CA ILE A 89 0.06 -14.53 -4.31
C ILE A 89 -1.41 -14.27 -4.67
N ALA A 90 -1.79 -13.02 -4.94
CA ALA A 90 -3.14 -12.71 -5.44
C ALA A 90 -3.17 -11.43 -6.26
N VAL A 91 -4.02 -11.41 -7.29
CA VAL A 91 -4.40 -10.21 -8.04
C VAL A 91 -5.91 -10.18 -8.21
N SER A 92 -6.51 -9.02 -7.97
CA SER A 92 -7.90 -8.74 -8.32
C SER A 92 -7.95 -7.79 -9.51
N ASN A 93 -8.68 -8.19 -10.55
CA ASN A 93 -8.85 -7.45 -11.80
C ASN A 93 -10.31 -7.01 -11.93
N ALA A 94 -10.53 -5.71 -12.11
CA ALA A 94 -11.83 -5.19 -12.52
C ALA A 94 -11.99 -5.43 -14.03
N ILE A 95 -12.99 -6.22 -14.41
CA ILE A 95 -13.26 -6.60 -15.81
C ILE A 95 -14.07 -5.52 -16.55
N GLY A 96 -14.62 -4.55 -15.81
CA GLY A 96 -15.48 -3.50 -16.35
C GLY A 96 -16.96 -3.88 -16.35
N GLY A 97 -17.75 -3.17 -17.15
CA GLY A 97 -19.20 -3.33 -17.23
C GLY A 97 -19.98 -2.69 -16.08
N ASP A 98 -21.30 -2.66 -16.23
CA ASP A 98 -22.21 -1.91 -15.34
C ASP A 98 -22.28 -2.47 -13.92
N PHE A 99 -21.90 -3.74 -13.74
CA PHE A 99 -22.01 -4.46 -12.48
C PHE A 99 -20.71 -4.44 -11.66
N LYS A 100 -19.68 -3.71 -12.11
CA LYS A 100 -18.38 -3.61 -11.41
C LYS A 100 -17.79 -4.99 -11.10
N LEU A 101 -17.79 -5.89 -12.08
CA LEU A 101 -17.29 -7.24 -11.91
C LEU A 101 -15.79 -7.21 -11.58
N VAL A 102 -15.41 -7.92 -10.52
CA VAL A 102 -14.03 -8.10 -10.10
C VAL A 102 -13.74 -9.58 -9.98
N GLU A 103 -12.75 -10.06 -10.71
CA GLU A 103 -12.23 -11.42 -10.60
C GLU A 103 -10.95 -11.42 -9.77
N THR A 104 -10.77 -12.43 -8.92
CA THR A 104 -9.56 -12.58 -8.11
C THR A 104 -8.95 -13.95 -8.34
N ASN A 105 -7.69 -13.95 -8.80
CA ASN A 105 -6.88 -15.15 -8.88
C ASN A 105 -5.91 -15.19 -7.70
N LYS A 106 -5.75 -16.36 -7.09
CA LYS A 106 -4.88 -16.56 -5.92
C LYS A 106 -4.14 -17.90 -6.04
N ALA A 107 -2.86 -17.90 -5.75
CA ALA A 107 -2.00 -19.08 -5.68
C ALA A 107 -0.86 -18.83 -4.68
N THR A 108 -0.06 -19.87 -4.38
CA THR A 108 1.19 -19.72 -3.62
C THR A 108 2.28 -19.03 -4.43
N ASP A 109 2.25 -19.23 -5.75
CA ASP A 109 3.00 -18.45 -6.74
C ASP A 109 2.05 -18.21 -7.92
N LEU A 110 1.56 -16.97 -8.03
CA LEU A 110 0.56 -16.63 -9.03
C LEU A 110 1.15 -16.55 -10.43
N PHE A 111 2.41 -16.14 -10.60
CA PHE A 111 3.02 -16.12 -11.94
C PHE A 111 3.21 -17.54 -12.45
N ALA A 112 3.77 -18.44 -11.63
CA ALA A 112 3.94 -19.84 -12.01
C ALA A 112 2.60 -20.55 -12.29
N ALA A 113 1.57 -20.29 -11.47
CA ALA A 113 0.25 -20.85 -11.67
C ALA A 113 -0.39 -20.40 -12.99
N MET A 114 -0.32 -19.09 -13.30
CA MET A 114 -0.90 -18.53 -14.52
C MET A 114 -0.16 -19.00 -15.78
N ALA A 115 1.16 -19.18 -15.71
CA ALA A 115 1.96 -19.78 -16.78
C ALA A 115 1.58 -21.25 -17.05
N THR A 116 1.26 -22.02 -16.02
CA THR A 116 0.86 -23.44 -16.15
C THR A 116 -0.47 -23.59 -16.88
N VAL A 117 -1.41 -22.66 -16.67
CA VAL A 117 -2.75 -22.70 -17.28
C VAL A 117 -2.84 -21.84 -18.55
N ASP A 118 -1.73 -21.30 -19.03
CA ASP A 118 -1.63 -20.41 -20.20
C ASP A 118 -2.67 -19.27 -20.19
N LYS A 119 -2.80 -18.59 -19.03
CA LYS A 119 -3.69 -17.44 -18.88
C LYS A 119 -2.89 -16.19 -18.52
N PRO A 120 -3.28 -15.01 -19.04
CA PRO A 120 -2.65 -13.77 -18.63
C PRO A 120 -2.98 -13.45 -17.17
N LEU A 121 -2.00 -12.96 -16.41
CA LEU A 121 -2.21 -12.49 -15.03
C LEU A 121 -3.28 -11.40 -14.96
N ILE A 122 -3.25 -10.49 -15.94
CA ILE A 122 -4.16 -9.36 -16.08
C ILE A 122 -4.70 -9.38 -17.51
N PRO A 123 -6.00 -9.66 -17.72
CA PRO A 123 -6.62 -9.57 -19.04
C PRO A 123 -6.40 -8.19 -19.69
N SER A 124 -6.39 -8.15 -21.02
CA SER A 124 -6.10 -6.92 -21.79
C SER A 124 -7.12 -5.80 -21.56
N ASP A 125 -8.37 -6.17 -21.34
CA ASP A 125 -9.53 -5.30 -21.10
C ASP A 125 -9.80 -5.04 -19.61
N ALA A 126 -9.10 -5.74 -18.71
CA ALA A 126 -9.26 -5.59 -17.27
C ALA A 126 -8.26 -4.58 -16.67
N SER A 127 -8.59 -4.02 -15.51
CA SER A 127 -7.68 -3.16 -14.73
C SER A 127 -7.33 -3.79 -13.38
N PRO A 128 -6.05 -3.89 -13.00
CA PRO A 128 -5.67 -4.43 -11.70
C PRO A 128 -6.06 -3.43 -10.59
N VAL A 129 -6.90 -3.87 -9.64
CA VAL A 129 -7.41 -3.04 -8.54
C VAL A 129 -6.86 -3.44 -7.17
N ARG A 130 -6.26 -4.64 -7.08
CA ARG A 130 -5.61 -5.12 -5.87
C ARG A 130 -4.50 -6.11 -6.21
N ALA A 131 -3.39 -6.02 -5.50
CA ALA A 131 -2.35 -7.05 -5.52
C ALA A 131 -1.92 -7.41 -4.11
N VAL A 132 -1.55 -8.67 -3.91
CA VAL A 132 -1.09 -9.20 -2.64
C VAL A 132 0.22 -9.94 -2.86
N PHE A 133 1.24 -9.53 -2.09
CA PHE A 133 2.59 -10.07 -2.15
C PHE A 133 2.95 -10.72 -0.82
N GLU A 134 3.77 -11.76 -0.89
CA GLU A 134 4.55 -12.27 0.23
C GLU A 134 6.01 -11.84 0.05
N VAL A 135 6.58 -11.20 1.08
CA VAL A 135 7.95 -10.69 1.09
C VAL A 135 8.72 -11.39 2.18
N HIS A 136 9.84 -11.99 1.80
CA HIS A 136 10.75 -12.71 2.68
C HIS A 136 11.95 -11.84 3.01
N VAL A 137 12.27 -11.75 4.30
CA VAL A 137 13.45 -11.05 4.81
C VAL A 137 14.61 -12.04 4.90
N ALA A 138 15.81 -11.65 4.51
CA ALA A 138 16.95 -12.56 4.35
C ALA A 138 17.37 -13.26 5.65
N ASP A 139 17.31 -12.56 6.78
CA ASP A 139 17.81 -13.07 8.07
C ASP A 139 16.70 -13.53 9.03
N SER A 140 15.48 -13.73 8.52
CA SER A 140 14.39 -14.25 9.33
C SER A 140 13.47 -15.18 8.53
N ASN A 141 12.88 -16.18 9.20
CA ASN A 141 11.78 -16.97 8.62
C ASN A 141 10.46 -16.19 8.53
N THR A 142 10.53 -14.87 8.58
CA THR A 142 9.37 -14.02 8.66
C THR A 142 8.90 -13.65 7.27
N VAL A 143 7.69 -14.07 6.95
CA VAL A 143 7.00 -13.68 5.72
C VAL A 143 6.06 -12.51 6.03
N ARG A 144 6.18 -11.45 5.25
CA ARG A 144 5.32 -10.28 5.35
C ARG A 144 4.36 -10.24 4.18
N LYS A 145 3.08 -10.20 4.52
CA LYS A 145 2.02 -10.02 3.55
C LYS A 145 1.80 -8.53 3.30
N ILE A 146 1.93 -8.12 2.05
CA ILE A 146 1.69 -6.75 1.61
C ILE A 146 0.49 -6.76 0.68
N THR A 147 -0.52 -5.95 0.99
CA THR A 147 -1.63 -5.69 0.07
C THR A 147 -1.51 -4.28 -0.46
N LEU A 148 -1.57 -4.11 -1.77
CA LEU A 148 -1.73 -2.81 -2.42
C LEU A 148 -3.13 -2.72 -3.00
N CYS A 149 -3.85 -1.64 -2.68
CA CYS A 149 -5.08 -1.24 -3.35
C CYS A 149 -4.90 0.23 -3.80
N PRO A 150 -4.54 0.45 -5.08
CA PRO A 150 -4.50 1.78 -5.65
C PRO A 150 -5.81 2.55 -5.44
N PRO A 151 -5.75 3.89 -5.38
CA PRO A 151 -4.52 4.68 -5.52
C PRO A 151 -3.72 4.84 -4.23
N ASN A 152 -4.30 4.64 -3.04
CA ASN A 152 -3.72 5.18 -1.79
C ASN A 152 -3.71 4.23 -0.60
N VAL A 153 -4.05 2.95 -0.80
CA VAL A 153 -4.11 1.98 0.29
C VAL A 153 -2.98 0.96 0.13
N ALA A 154 -2.17 0.84 1.17
CA ALA A 154 -1.28 -0.29 1.37
C ALA A 154 -1.46 -0.84 2.78
N ILE A 155 -1.51 -2.17 2.90
CA ILE A 155 -1.72 -2.89 4.16
C ILE A 155 -0.53 -3.82 4.36
N TYR A 156 0.29 -3.52 5.35
CA TYR A 156 1.39 -4.35 5.83
C TYR A 156 1.77 -3.89 7.24
N THR A 157 2.43 -4.77 8.01
CA THR A 157 2.89 -4.44 9.37
C THR A 157 3.94 -3.33 9.30
N ARG A 158 3.75 -2.25 10.06
CA ARG A 158 4.71 -1.16 10.17
C ARG A 158 5.74 -1.49 11.26
N GLY A 159 7.01 -1.50 10.89
CA GLY A 159 8.18 -1.81 11.72
C GLY A 159 9.46 -1.49 10.95
N GLU A 160 10.65 -1.85 11.43
CA GLU A 160 11.92 -1.55 10.72
C GLU A 160 11.93 -2.09 9.27
N GLU A 161 11.34 -3.27 9.07
CA GLU A 161 11.20 -3.93 7.76
C GLU A 161 10.30 -3.15 6.78
N SER A 162 9.49 -2.19 7.25
CA SER A 162 8.65 -1.39 6.36
C SER A 162 9.45 -0.52 5.41
N LEU A 163 10.66 -0.10 5.81
CA LEU A 163 11.56 0.68 4.95
C LEU A 163 12.06 -0.16 3.76
N LEU A 164 12.33 -1.45 3.99
CA LEU A 164 12.73 -2.38 2.93
C LEU A 164 11.60 -2.59 1.92
N VAL A 165 10.38 -2.74 2.42
CA VAL A 165 9.17 -2.85 1.61
C VAL A 165 8.94 -1.59 0.78
N GLU A 166 9.03 -0.40 1.39
CA GLU A 166 8.86 0.88 0.68
C GLU A 166 9.94 1.09 -0.38
N GLN A 167 11.20 0.74 -0.07
CA GLN A 167 12.30 0.80 -1.03
C GLN A 167 12.06 -0.12 -2.22
N TRP A 168 11.64 -1.35 -1.98
CA TRP A 168 11.29 -2.30 -3.04
C TRP A 168 10.13 -1.78 -3.90
N LEU A 169 9.03 -1.33 -3.28
CA LEU A 169 7.88 -0.78 -3.99
C LEU A 169 8.26 0.42 -4.87
N LEU A 170 9.14 1.30 -4.39
CA LEU A 170 9.63 2.45 -5.14
C LEU A 170 10.48 2.00 -6.34
N LYS A 171 11.46 1.11 -6.12
CA LYS A 171 12.36 0.63 -7.18
C LYS A 171 11.65 -0.14 -8.28
N ARG A 172 10.59 -0.87 -7.94
CA ARG A 172 9.77 -1.61 -8.91
C ARG A 172 8.68 -0.75 -9.57
N GLY A 173 8.53 0.51 -9.14
CA GLY A 173 7.56 1.46 -9.71
C GLY A 173 6.12 1.24 -9.24
N PHE A 174 5.91 0.52 -8.14
CA PHE A 174 4.61 0.41 -7.48
C PHE A 174 4.25 1.69 -6.71
N ILE A 175 5.24 2.46 -6.25
CA ILE A 175 5.07 3.80 -5.69
C ILE A 175 5.35 4.86 -6.76
N VAL A 176 4.43 5.81 -6.90
CA VAL A 176 4.57 7.01 -7.71
C VAL A 176 5.15 8.11 -6.83
N PRO A 177 6.37 8.60 -7.10
CA PRO A 177 6.90 9.74 -6.36
C PRO A 177 6.05 10.99 -6.63
N PRO A 178 5.81 11.85 -5.63
CA PRO A 178 5.04 13.06 -5.80
C PRO A 178 5.68 13.95 -6.88
N LYS A 179 4.85 14.51 -7.77
CA LYS A 179 5.30 15.47 -8.78
C LYS A 179 5.75 16.75 -8.07
N GLY A 180 7.06 17.04 -8.05
CA GLY A 180 7.55 18.39 -7.74
C GLY A 180 8.59 18.56 -6.65
N LYS A 181 9.00 17.52 -5.90
CA LYS A 181 10.15 17.62 -4.98
C LYS A 181 11.19 16.57 -5.30
N SER A 182 12.23 16.98 -6.02
CA SER A 182 13.49 16.24 -6.06
C SER A 182 14.07 16.25 -4.65
N HIS A 183 13.80 15.22 -3.84
CA HIS A 183 14.48 15.03 -2.57
C HIS A 183 15.92 14.59 -2.82
N ALA A 184 16.74 15.54 -3.27
CA ALA A 184 18.17 15.52 -3.00
C ALA A 184 18.34 15.96 -1.54
N HIS A 185 18.00 15.10 -0.58
CA HIS A 185 18.46 15.24 0.80
C HIS A 185 19.06 13.91 1.21
N GLY A 186 20.39 13.90 1.26
CA GLY A 186 21.18 12.77 1.73
C GLY A 186 20.69 12.33 3.11
N ILE A 187 20.67 11.02 3.28
CA ILE A 187 20.42 10.33 4.54
C ILE A 187 21.38 10.91 5.60
N PRO A 188 20.91 11.61 6.65
CA PRO A 188 21.72 11.77 7.84
C PRO A 188 21.64 10.44 8.59
N ALA A 189 22.79 9.80 8.80
CA ALA A 189 22.92 8.73 9.75
C ALA A 189 22.42 9.23 11.12
N LEU A 190 21.33 8.64 11.62
CA LEU A 190 20.90 8.88 12.99
C LEU A 190 21.51 7.80 13.87
N ALA A 191 22.40 8.27 14.74
CA ALA A 191 22.98 7.54 15.84
C ALA A 191 21.89 7.13 16.84
N ASN A 192 22.07 5.91 17.37
CA ASN A 192 21.31 5.34 18.47
C ASN A 192 21.20 6.29 19.66
N VAL A 193 20.02 6.33 20.28
CA VAL A 193 19.85 6.40 21.74
C VAL A 193 18.79 5.38 22.11
#